data_AF-A0A2A9NDS6-F1
#
_entry.id   AF-A0A2A9NDS6-F1
#
_cell.length_a   1.000
_cell.length_b   1.000
_cell.length_c   1.000
_cell.angle_alpha   90.00
_cell.angle_beta   90.00
_cell.angle_gamma   90.00
#
_symmetry.space_group_name_H-M   'P 1'
#
loop_
_entity.id
_entity.type
_entity.pdbx_description
1 polymer ?
#
loop_
_entity_poly.entity_id
_entity_poly.type
_entity_poly.pdbx_seq_one_letter_code
_entity_poly.pdbx_strand_id
1 'polypeptide(L)'
;MSSTNSGIPSLSLFCLVVDNKNNVMHHLGVNATGDDLINSLKGRIYNKLGSVKEYLEPYQLTLWKVLQPVPAMYAYKDHERLNEFFGQFMDNPAIAQEMHPASRVSNYFSAIPTAGELHMVIQIPVPMVLVGRKRKRKESEFDDISLKLLERWQTPLPSLPPLELKAALFLFGMITLERSSQDAFMEFASFVITIKTTGNFRPDFGLLINRSCIFRGEEKQPTYLGSSPRDDLREYTRWVYDPTPYILGYYAVGTKITFVAMERHPAPRRSVVVRNILTTDLSTRRGRIDHLTKMIRLVSILCSLEKVVPKYADFDMFPDYLESGKTIDFFKYAIRKTYPLKNRNRVAFLQDIYKLLVENKYQIEGPKSVDDVKRAVICVLEALEVLHIEPKILHRDIRWPNVMRSNEDPRNWFLIDWEEATQEPTRATPNLRSRTHASQVFVDGHGTEVDIWGVGRLITAAGMYYLPDNLFSVGQKMMDGSIQSATQALEELRALED
;
A
#
# COMPACT_ATOMS: atom_id res chain seq x y z
N MET A 1 -11.46 46.28 57.72
CA MET A 1 -11.00 46.52 56.34
C MET A 1 -11.00 45.19 55.62
N SER A 2 -12.03 44.96 54.81
CA SER A 2 -12.20 43.76 54.00
C SER A 2 -11.03 43.61 53.03
N SER A 3 -10.31 42.50 53.13
CA SER A 3 -9.33 42.09 52.13
C SER A 3 -10.07 41.90 50.81
N THR A 4 -9.93 42.87 49.91
CA THR A 4 -10.37 42.76 48.53
C THR A 4 -9.59 41.62 47.89
N ASN A 5 -10.20 40.43 47.88
CA ASN A 5 -9.87 39.38 46.92
C ASN A 5 -9.98 40.06 45.56
N SER A 6 -8.85 40.41 44.96
CA SER A 6 -8.77 40.87 43.58
C SER A 6 -9.10 39.66 42.70
N GLY A 7 -10.39 39.33 42.66
CA GLY A 7 -10.94 38.30 41.81
C GLY A 7 -10.57 38.65 40.38
N ILE A 8 -9.76 37.79 39.77
CA ILE A 8 -9.40 37.92 38.37
C ILE A 8 -10.72 37.99 37.58
N PRO A 9 -10.93 39.02 36.74
CA PRO A 9 -12.22 39.26 36.12
C PRO A 9 -12.63 38.03 35.29
N SER A 10 -13.91 37.66 35.40
CA SER A 10 -14.49 36.65 34.51
C SER A 10 -14.52 37.23 33.10
N LEU A 11 -13.91 36.50 32.16
CA LEU A 11 -13.80 36.86 30.77
C LEU A 11 -14.91 36.16 29.98
N SER A 12 -15.78 36.91 29.32
CA SER A 12 -16.75 36.34 28.37
C SER A 12 -16.17 36.39 26.97
N LEU A 13 -15.81 35.22 26.44
CA LEU A 13 -15.18 35.07 25.14
C LEU A 13 -16.23 34.67 24.11
N PHE A 14 -16.34 35.47 23.05
CA PHE A 14 -17.06 35.07 21.85
C PHE A 14 -16.12 34.28 20.93
N CYS A 15 -16.51 33.04 20.64
CA CYS A 15 -15.71 32.09 19.89
C CYS A 15 -16.44 31.61 18.64
N LEU A 16 -15.68 31.39 17.59
CA LEU A 16 -16.16 30.76 16.36
C LEU A 16 -15.57 29.37 16.22
N VAL A 17 -16.40 28.37 15.95
CA VAL A 17 -15.98 27.00 15.66
C VAL A 17 -15.92 26.82 14.16
N VAL A 18 -14.75 26.40 13.68
CA VAL A 18 -14.50 26.12 12.26
C VAL A 18 -13.91 24.72 12.10
N ASP A 19 -14.13 24.09 10.96
CA ASP A 19 -13.46 22.83 10.62
C ASP A 19 -12.05 23.08 10.02
N ASN A 20 -11.27 22.03 9.74
CA ASN A 20 -9.96 22.16 9.08
C ASN A 20 -10.02 22.75 7.65
N LYS A 21 -11.21 22.97 7.09
CA LYS A 21 -11.43 23.68 5.83
C LYS A 21 -11.96 25.11 6.05
N ASN A 22 -11.93 25.59 7.29
CA ASN A 22 -12.43 26.88 7.74
C ASN A 22 -13.93 27.11 7.49
N ASN A 23 -14.71 26.04 7.35
CA ASN A 23 -16.16 26.18 7.29
C ASN A 23 -16.67 26.53 8.68
N VAL A 24 -17.44 27.62 8.77
CA VAL A 24 -18.11 28.01 10.01
C VAL A 24 -19.13 26.95 10.41
N MET A 25 -18.91 26.34 11.57
CA MET A 25 -19.77 25.29 12.11
C MET A 25 -20.72 25.83 13.18
N HIS A 26 -20.19 26.65 14.09
CA HIS A 26 -20.95 27.16 15.24
C HIS A 26 -20.35 28.46 15.79
N HIS A 27 -21.17 29.24 16.49
CA HIS A 27 -20.73 30.37 17.33
C HIS A 27 -21.06 30.02 18.78
N LEU A 28 -20.15 30.33 19.70
CA LEU A 28 -20.36 30.02 21.11
C LEU A 28 -19.74 31.07 22.03
N GLY A 29 -20.45 31.35 23.13
CA GLY A 29 -19.94 32.15 24.23
C GLY A 29 -19.42 31.26 25.35
N VAL A 30 -18.18 31.47 25.79
CA VAL A 30 -17.60 30.77 26.94
C VAL A 30 -17.06 31.75 27.94
N ASN A 31 -17.36 31.50 29.22
CA ASN A 31 -16.75 32.24 30.31
C ASN A 31 -15.45 31.54 30.73
N ALA A 32 -14.42 32.33 30.93
CA ALA A 32 -13.13 31.91 31.45
C ALA A 32 -12.70 32.84 32.58
N THR A 33 -11.72 32.41 33.34
CA THR A 33 -10.95 33.23 34.28
C THR A 33 -9.52 33.30 33.75
N GLY A 34 -8.78 34.36 34.06
CA GLY A 34 -7.39 34.47 33.63
C GLY A 34 -6.50 33.30 34.08
N ASP A 35 -6.83 32.68 35.22
CA ASP A 35 -6.09 31.55 35.79
C ASP A 35 -6.39 30.20 35.15
N ASP A 36 -7.43 30.09 34.32
CA ASP A 36 -7.72 28.84 33.64
C ASP A 36 -6.57 28.43 32.71
N LEU A 37 -6.20 27.15 32.74
CA LEU A 37 -5.37 26.58 31.70
C LEU A 37 -6.16 26.48 30.39
N ILE A 38 -5.49 26.67 29.25
CA ILE A 38 -6.11 26.50 27.94
C ILE A 38 -6.72 25.10 27.80
N ASN A 39 -6.11 24.07 28.37
CA ASN A 39 -6.69 22.72 28.36
C ASN A 39 -8.00 22.61 29.17
N SER A 40 -8.12 23.32 30.29
CA SER A 40 -9.37 23.42 31.05
C SER A 40 -10.46 24.13 30.23
N LEU A 41 -10.08 25.21 29.54
CA LEU A 41 -10.97 25.92 28.63
C LEU A 41 -11.41 25.04 27.44
N LYS A 42 -10.50 24.23 26.85
CA LYS A 42 -10.84 23.23 25.82
C LYS A 42 -11.91 22.27 26.32
N GLY A 43 -11.78 21.74 27.54
CA GLY A 43 -12.79 20.85 28.13
C GLY A 43 -14.17 21.52 28.26
N ARG A 44 -14.23 22.78 28.67
CA ARG A 44 -15.50 23.53 28.76
C ARG A 44 -16.10 23.85 27.39
N ILE A 45 -15.28 24.23 26.42
CA ILE A 45 -15.70 24.42 25.02
C ILE A 45 -16.25 23.11 24.48
N TYR A 46 -15.52 22.01 24.66
CA TYR A 46 -15.90 20.68 24.22
C TYR A 46 -17.27 20.25 24.76
N ASN A 47 -17.55 20.52 26.03
CA ASN A 47 -18.87 20.24 26.62
C ASN A 47 -20.01 21.08 26.05
N LYS A 48 -19.72 22.21 25.41
CA LYS A 48 -20.70 23.05 24.72
C LYS A 48 -20.88 22.72 23.24
N LEU A 49 -20.08 21.83 22.66
CA LEU A 49 -20.13 21.48 21.23
C LEU A 49 -21.33 20.60 20.83
N GLY A 50 -22.21 20.21 21.76
CA GLY A 50 -23.43 19.46 21.44
C GLY A 50 -23.15 18.14 20.72
N SER A 51 -23.84 17.87 19.61
CA SER A 51 -23.64 16.66 18.78
C SER A 51 -22.27 16.59 18.10
N VAL A 52 -21.54 17.70 17.98
CA VAL A 52 -20.17 17.72 17.44
C VAL A 52 -19.20 16.94 18.36
N LYS A 53 -19.58 16.76 19.62
CA LYS A 53 -18.81 16.03 20.64
C LYS A 53 -18.73 14.53 20.37
N GLU A 54 -19.69 13.94 19.66
CA GLU A 54 -19.85 12.48 19.51
C GLU A 54 -18.70 11.78 18.75
N TYR A 55 -17.91 12.55 18.01
CA TYR A 55 -16.86 12.06 17.12
C TYR A 55 -15.52 12.77 17.32
N LEU A 56 -15.40 13.53 18.40
CA LEU A 56 -14.30 14.42 18.67
C LEU A 56 -13.83 14.18 20.10
N GLU A 57 -12.52 14.16 20.32
CA GLU A 57 -11.93 14.12 21.65
C GLU A 57 -11.46 15.52 22.07
N PRO A 58 -11.50 15.88 23.38
CA PRO A 58 -11.16 17.24 23.85
C PRO A 58 -9.77 17.73 23.41
N TYR A 59 -8.79 16.83 23.33
CA TYR A 59 -7.41 17.16 22.95
C TYR A 59 -7.28 17.51 21.45
N GLN A 60 -8.26 17.15 20.63
CA GLN A 60 -8.25 17.40 19.19
C GLN A 60 -8.68 18.82 18.83
N LEU A 61 -9.15 19.62 19.79
CA LEU A 61 -9.48 21.02 19.58
C LEU A 61 -8.21 21.86 19.48
N THR A 62 -8.04 22.66 18.43
CA THR A 62 -7.00 23.69 18.36
C THR A 62 -7.63 25.06 18.62
N LEU A 63 -7.06 25.82 19.54
CA LEU A 63 -7.57 27.13 19.95
C LEU A 63 -6.63 28.21 19.44
N TRP A 64 -7.20 29.23 18.81
CA TRP A 64 -6.49 30.36 18.25
C TRP A 64 -7.03 31.65 18.84
N LYS A 65 -6.15 32.52 19.34
CA LYS A 65 -6.50 33.90 19.70
C LYS A 65 -6.51 34.75 18.45
N VAL A 66 -7.58 35.52 18.26
CA VAL A 66 -7.63 36.55 17.22
C VAL A 66 -6.86 37.77 17.70
N LEU A 67 -5.84 38.22 16.95
CA LEU A 67 -4.97 39.33 17.35
C LEU A 67 -5.60 40.69 17.07
N GLN A 68 -6.40 40.80 16.00
CA GLN A 68 -7.19 41.99 15.67
C GLN A 68 -8.69 41.66 15.82
N PRO A 69 -9.34 42.11 16.90
CA PRO A 69 -10.74 41.76 17.16
C PRO A 69 -11.65 42.11 15.98
N VAL A 70 -12.49 41.16 15.58
CA VAL A 70 -13.45 41.34 14.48
C VAL A 70 -14.84 41.54 15.07
N PRO A 71 -15.63 42.54 14.65
CA PRO A 71 -16.99 42.70 15.16
C PRO A 71 -17.83 41.43 15.00
N ALA A 72 -18.40 40.92 16.10
CA ALA A 72 -19.16 39.66 16.10
C ALA A 72 -20.38 39.72 15.16
N MET A 73 -20.88 40.92 14.86
CA MET A 73 -21.97 41.11 13.89
C MET A 73 -21.65 40.55 12.49
N TYR A 74 -20.37 40.54 12.08
CA TYR A 74 -19.96 39.94 10.80
C TYR A 74 -20.16 38.43 10.80
N ALA A 75 -19.99 37.79 11.95
CA ALA A 75 -20.24 36.36 12.13
C ALA A 75 -21.72 35.98 11.88
N TYR A 76 -22.66 36.94 12.00
CA TYR A 76 -24.09 36.69 11.84
C TYR A 76 -24.69 37.23 10.53
N LYS A 77 -24.15 38.32 9.99
CA LYS A 77 -24.80 39.07 8.90
C LYS A 77 -23.99 39.20 7.62
N ASP A 78 -22.67 38.98 7.66
CA ASP A 78 -21.78 39.25 6.53
C ASP A 78 -20.74 38.13 6.37
N HIS A 79 -21.19 37.04 5.78
CA HIS A 79 -20.40 35.81 5.63
C HIS A 79 -19.26 35.98 4.62
N GLU A 80 -19.38 36.90 3.65
CA GLU A 80 -18.33 37.15 2.65
C GLU A 80 -17.10 37.79 3.29
N ARG A 81 -17.28 38.85 4.09
CA ARG A 81 -16.16 39.47 4.82
C ARG A 81 -15.52 38.53 5.83
N LEU A 82 -16.32 37.68 6.45
CA LEU A 82 -15.82 36.66 7.37
C LEU A 82 -15.00 35.59 6.64
N ASN A 83 -15.44 35.16 5.45
CA ASN A 83 -14.70 34.23 4.61
C ASN A 83 -13.42 34.84 4.05
N GLU A 84 -13.41 36.13 3.71
CA GLU A 84 -12.22 36.86 3.31
C GLU A 84 -11.19 36.91 4.44
N PHE A 85 -11.63 37.21 5.67
CA PHE A 85 -10.82 37.12 6.87
C PHE A 85 -10.22 35.71 7.08
N PHE A 86 -11.00 34.65 6.83
CA PHE A 86 -10.51 33.27 6.92
C PHE A 86 -9.61 32.83 5.76
N GLY A 87 -9.78 33.40 4.57
CA GLY A 87 -8.87 33.17 3.45
C GLY A 87 -7.43 33.59 3.77
N GLN A 88 -7.25 34.56 4.67
CA GLN A 88 -5.95 35.05 5.12
C GLN A 88 -5.41 34.31 6.36
N PHE A 89 -6.24 33.52 7.05
CA PHE A 89 -5.93 32.89 8.34
C PHE A 89 -4.96 31.70 8.24
N MET A 90 -4.94 30.96 7.13
CA MET A 90 -4.20 29.68 7.03
C MET A 90 -2.67 29.84 6.98
N ASP A 91 -2.17 31.03 6.63
CA ASP A 91 -0.73 31.23 6.38
C ASP A 91 -0.16 32.51 7.03
N ASN A 92 -0.94 33.23 7.85
CA ASN A 92 -0.51 34.54 8.38
C ASN A 92 -0.52 34.61 9.92
N PRO A 93 0.65 34.49 10.59
CA PRO A 93 0.77 34.63 12.04
C PRO A 93 0.48 36.05 12.56
N ALA A 94 0.29 37.04 11.68
CA ALA A 94 -0.11 38.39 12.07
C ALA A 94 -1.60 38.52 12.45
N ILE A 95 -2.43 37.53 12.10
CA ILE A 95 -3.90 37.61 12.25
C ILE A 95 -4.38 36.84 13.48
N ALA A 96 -3.79 35.68 13.74
CA ALA A 96 -4.13 34.85 14.89
C ALA A 96 -2.91 34.12 15.45
N GLN A 97 -2.99 33.78 16.73
CA GLN A 97 -1.94 33.08 17.46
C GLN A 97 -2.48 31.78 18.06
N GLU A 98 -1.80 30.66 17.81
CA GLU A 98 -2.15 29.38 18.43
C GLU A 98 -1.92 29.43 19.94
N MET A 99 -2.88 28.90 20.69
CA MET A 99 -2.85 28.88 22.15
C MET A 99 -2.36 27.53 22.68
N HIS A 100 -1.24 27.56 23.40
CA HIS A 100 -0.62 26.34 23.92
C HIS A 100 -1.46 25.74 25.08
N PRO A 101 -1.74 24.43 25.09
CA PRO A 101 -2.65 23.80 26.07
C PRO A 101 -2.27 24.01 27.54
N ALA A 102 -0.97 24.08 27.84
CA ALA A 102 -0.45 24.25 29.20
C ALA A 102 -0.32 25.72 29.65
N SER A 103 -0.64 26.69 28.78
CA SER A 103 -0.60 28.11 29.12
C SER A 103 -1.86 28.55 29.87
N ARG A 104 -1.76 29.65 30.62
CA ARG A 104 -2.93 30.30 31.24
C ARG A 104 -3.65 31.21 30.25
N VAL A 105 -4.96 31.38 30.39
CA VAL A 105 -5.76 32.32 29.59
C VAL A 105 -5.23 33.75 29.72
N SER A 106 -4.78 34.16 30.91
CA SER A 106 -4.18 35.48 31.17
C SER A 106 -2.93 35.77 30.35
N ASN A 107 -2.20 34.74 29.90
CA ASN A 107 -1.03 34.92 29.03
C ASN A 107 -1.42 35.45 27.65
N TYR A 108 -2.67 35.24 27.25
CA TYR A 108 -3.20 35.64 25.95
C TYR A 108 -4.17 36.83 26.07
N PHE A 109 -4.92 36.92 27.16
CA PHE A 109 -5.90 37.98 27.40
C PHE A 109 -5.55 38.72 28.70
N SER A 110 -4.66 39.71 28.59
CA SER A 110 -4.25 40.58 29.70
C SER A 110 -5.27 41.69 30.00
N ALA A 111 -6.16 41.99 29.06
CA ALA A 111 -7.27 42.94 29.19
C ALA A 111 -8.62 42.23 29.05
N ILE A 112 -9.68 42.83 29.59
CA ILE A 112 -11.05 42.29 29.49
C ILE A 112 -11.48 42.31 28.02
N PRO A 113 -11.91 41.17 27.45
CA PRO A 113 -12.41 41.08 26.08
C PRO A 113 -13.55 42.06 25.81
N THR A 114 -13.56 42.70 24.63
CA THR A 114 -14.59 43.66 24.24
C THR A 114 -15.93 42.95 24.01
N ALA A 115 -17.02 43.47 24.55
CA ALA A 115 -18.34 42.90 24.32
C ALA A 115 -18.71 42.96 22.83
N GLY A 116 -19.08 41.81 22.25
CA GLY A 116 -19.53 41.74 20.87
C GLY A 116 -18.43 41.73 19.80
N GLU A 117 -17.18 41.43 20.18
CA GLU A 117 -16.09 41.14 19.23
C GLU A 117 -15.74 39.64 19.22
N LEU A 118 -15.19 39.14 18.12
CA LEU A 118 -14.66 37.78 18.01
C LEU A 118 -13.27 37.73 18.61
N HIS A 119 -13.12 36.89 19.63
CA HIS A 119 -11.90 36.79 20.41
C HIS A 119 -11.07 35.56 20.05
N MET A 120 -11.76 34.47 19.70
CA MET A 120 -11.14 33.17 19.50
C MET A 120 -11.73 32.40 18.33
N VAL A 121 -10.88 31.63 17.66
CA VAL A 121 -11.27 30.62 16.67
C VAL A 121 -10.93 29.24 17.24
N ILE A 122 -11.89 28.33 17.19
CA ILE A 122 -11.78 26.95 17.63
C ILE A 122 -11.79 26.10 16.37
N GLN A 123 -10.64 25.54 16.04
CA GLN A 123 -10.49 24.66 14.89
C GLN A 123 -10.71 23.22 15.33
N ILE A 124 -11.64 22.54 14.66
CA ILE A 124 -11.91 21.12 14.87
C ILE A 124 -11.45 20.32 13.65
N PRO A 125 -10.85 19.14 13.83
CA PRO A 125 -10.62 18.23 12.73
C PRO A 125 -11.97 17.88 12.10
N VAL A 126 -12.02 17.90 10.76
CA VAL A 126 -13.22 17.52 10.03
C VAL A 126 -13.55 16.07 10.42
N PRO A 127 -14.69 15.81 11.07
CA PRO A 127 -15.14 14.44 11.24
C PRO A 127 -15.44 13.88 9.86
N MET A 128 -14.77 12.78 9.51
CA MET A 128 -14.91 12.14 8.20
C MET A 128 -16.35 11.77 7.83
N VAL A 129 -17.29 11.83 8.78
CA VAL A 129 -18.72 11.50 8.60
C VAL A 129 -19.57 12.70 8.13
N LEU A 130 -19.19 13.97 8.37
CA LEU A 130 -20.08 15.11 8.10
C LEU A 130 -19.89 15.83 6.75
N VAL A 131 -18.85 15.50 5.97
CA VAL A 131 -18.69 16.04 4.61
C VAL A 131 -19.81 15.57 3.65
N GLY A 132 -20.63 14.58 4.06
CA GLY A 132 -21.76 14.06 3.29
C GLY A 132 -23.12 14.74 3.53
N ARG A 133 -23.27 15.68 4.47
CA ARG A 133 -24.59 16.29 4.79
C ARG A 133 -24.78 17.70 4.22
N LYS A 134 -24.72 17.82 2.89
CA LYS A 134 -25.59 18.76 2.15
C LYS A 134 -26.20 18.07 0.93
N ARG A 135 -27.10 17.13 1.20
CA ARG A 135 -28.41 17.01 0.54
C ARG A 135 -29.25 16.16 1.46
N LYS A 136 -30.36 16.72 1.94
CA LYS A 136 -31.41 15.99 2.64
C LYS A 136 -32.01 15.00 1.61
N ARG A 137 -31.34 13.87 1.40
CA ARG A 137 -31.93 12.74 0.68
C ARG A 137 -32.86 12.06 1.67
N LYS A 138 -34.13 11.99 1.29
CA LYS A 138 -35.11 11.13 1.96
C LYS A 138 -34.48 9.75 2.10
N GLU A 139 -34.52 9.17 3.29
CA GLU A 139 -33.98 7.83 3.63
C GLU A 139 -34.69 6.67 2.88
N SER A 140 -35.47 6.95 1.83
CA SER A 140 -36.21 5.97 1.05
C SER A 140 -35.61 5.62 -0.32
N GLU A 141 -34.47 6.19 -0.71
CA GLU A 141 -33.77 5.84 -1.95
C GLU A 141 -32.27 5.65 -1.69
N PHE A 142 -31.87 4.44 -1.29
CA PHE A 142 -30.54 3.97 -1.63
C PHE A 142 -30.52 3.79 -3.15
N ASP A 143 -30.06 4.82 -3.86
CA ASP A 143 -29.67 4.73 -5.27
C ASP A 143 -28.64 3.60 -5.41
N ASP A 144 -29.06 2.45 -5.92
CA ASP A 144 -28.17 1.30 -6.14
C ASP A 144 -27.09 1.68 -7.15
N ILE A 145 -25.86 1.83 -6.68
CA ILE A 145 -24.73 2.24 -7.52
C ILE A 145 -24.46 1.20 -8.62
N SER A 146 -24.79 -0.07 -8.36
CA SER A 146 -24.71 -1.13 -9.37
C SER A 146 -25.66 -0.83 -10.53
N LEU A 147 -26.87 -0.34 -10.27
CA LEU A 147 -27.83 0.06 -11.31
C LEU A 147 -27.33 1.28 -12.10
N LYS A 148 -26.77 2.29 -11.43
CA LYS A 148 -26.22 3.48 -12.10
C LYS A 148 -24.99 3.20 -12.95
N LEU A 149 -24.11 2.31 -12.46
CA LEU A 149 -22.96 1.85 -13.21
C LEU A 149 -23.41 1.01 -14.40
N LEU A 150 -24.41 0.14 -14.23
CA LEU A 150 -24.98 -0.67 -15.30
C LEU A 150 -25.63 0.20 -16.39
N GLU A 151 -26.37 1.25 -16.02
CA GLU A 151 -26.96 2.21 -16.96
C GLU A 151 -25.88 2.92 -17.79
N ARG A 152 -24.83 3.45 -17.12
CA ARG A 152 -23.66 4.01 -17.82
C ARG A 152 -22.90 2.98 -18.65
N TRP A 153 -22.94 1.71 -18.26
CA TRP A 153 -22.31 0.63 -19.02
C TRP A 153 -23.10 0.28 -20.28
N GLN A 154 -24.40 0.58 -20.33
CA GLN A 154 -25.28 0.22 -21.45
C GLN A 154 -25.39 1.32 -22.53
N THR A 155 -24.85 2.53 -22.29
CA THR A 155 -24.82 3.60 -23.29
C THR A 155 -23.88 3.31 -24.48
N PRO A 156 -24.13 3.89 -25.68
CA PRO A 156 -23.29 3.69 -26.86
C PRO A 156 -21.81 3.99 -26.59
N LEU A 157 -20.90 3.26 -27.25
CA LEU A 157 -19.46 3.45 -27.08
C LEU A 157 -19.08 4.91 -27.43
N PRO A 158 -18.43 5.65 -26.52
CA PRO A 158 -17.87 6.95 -26.89
C PRO A 158 -16.74 6.78 -27.91
N SER A 159 -16.43 7.83 -28.66
CA SER A 159 -15.19 7.87 -29.46
C SER A 159 -13.99 7.87 -28.51
N LEU A 160 -13.25 6.76 -28.47
CA LEU A 160 -12.15 6.60 -27.54
C LEU A 160 -10.83 7.10 -28.17
N PRO A 161 -9.99 7.82 -27.41
CA PRO A 161 -8.61 8.04 -27.82
C PRO A 161 -7.89 6.69 -27.96
N PRO A 162 -6.89 6.56 -28.85
CA PRO A 162 -6.12 5.33 -29.05
C PRO A 162 -5.55 4.73 -27.76
N LEU A 163 -5.27 5.60 -26.79
CA LEU A 163 -4.76 5.25 -25.46
C LEU A 163 -5.71 4.37 -24.63
N GLU A 164 -7.00 4.71 -24.62
CA GLU A 164 -8.01 4.00 -23.81
C GLU A 164 -8.36 2.64 -24.41
N LEU A 165 -8.35 2.55 -25.75
CA LEU A 165 -8.53 1.29 -26.48
C LEU A 165 -7.39 0.30 -26.21
N LYS A 166 -6.15 0.81 -26.16
CA LYS A 166 -4.94 0.04 -25.84
C LYS A 166 -4.96 -0.52 -24.41
N ALA A 167 -5.29 0.30 -23.41
CA ALA A 167 -5.41 -0.14 -22.01
C ALA A 167 -6.55 -1.17 -21.82
N ALA A 168 -7.62 -1.06 -22.59
CA ALA A 168 -8.74 -1.98 -22.53
C ALA A 168 -8.40 -3.36 -23.10
N LEU A 169 -7.67 -3.40 -24.21
CA LEU A 169 -7.14 -4.64 -24.79
C LEU A 169 -6.15 -5.32 -23.83
N PHE A 170 -5.34 -4.55 -23.10
CA PHE A 170 -4.45 -5.08 -22.05
C PHE A 170 -5.24 -5.73 -20.90
N LEU A 171 -6.22 -5.03 -20.33
CA LEU A 171 -7.05 -5.60 -19.26
C LEU A 171 -7.85 -6.82 -19.75
N PHE A 172 -8.28 -6.83 -21.01
CA PHE A 172 -8.93 -7.98 -21.63
C PHE A 172 -7.98 -9.18 -21.70
N GLY A 173 -6.79 -9.03 -22.29
CA GLY A 173 -5.80 -10.12 -22.40
C GLY A 173 -5.38 -10.71 -21.05
N MET A 174 -5.30 -9.85 -20.02
CA MET A 174 -5.05 -10.26 -18.63
C MET A 174 -6.16 -11.16 -18.07
N ILE A 175 -7.42 -10.75 -18.24
CA ILE A 175 -8.59 -11.45 -17.69
C ILE A 175 -8.94 -12.71 -18.51
N THR A 176 -8.50 -12.79 -19.78
CA THR A 176 -8.77 -13.93 -20.67
C THR A 176 -7.62 -14.93 -20.79
N LEU A 177 -6.53 -14.79 -20.01
CA LEU A 177 -5.38 -15.72 -19.97
C LEU A 177 -4.67 -15.96 -21.33
N GLU A 178 -4.62 -14.97 -22.24
CA GLU A 178 -3.79 -15.09 -23.45
C GLU A 178 -2.38 -14.51 -23.19
N ARG A 179 -1.41 -15.40 -22.96
CA ARG A 179 0.02 -15.06 -22.74
C ARG A 179 0.61 -14.18 -23.86
N SER A 180 0.14 -14.30 -25.09
CA SER A 180 0.67 -13.60 -26.27
C SER A 180 0.39 -12.09 -26.27
N SER A 181 -0.56 -11.60 -25.47
CA SER A 181 -0.92 -10.17 -25.42
C SER A 181 -0.09 -9.38 -24.38
N GLN A 182 0.64 -10.07 -23.50
CA GLN A 182 1.40 -9.46 -22.40
C GLN A 182 2.75 -8.88 -22.88
N ASP A 183 3.38 -9.51 -23.87
CA ASP A 183 4.72 -9.14 -24.35
C ASP A 183 4.72 -7.91 -25.27
N ALA A 184 3.62 -7.67 -26.00
CA ALA A 184 3.52 -6.57 -26.97
C ALA A 184 3.29 -5.17 -26.35
N PHE A 185 3.22 -5.06 -25.01
CA PHE A 185 2.77 -3.84 -24.33
C PHE A 185 3.72 -3.27 -23.26
N MET A 186 4.87 -3.90 -23.04
CA MET A 186 5.87 -3.47 -22.04
C MET A 186 6.46 -2.08 -22.33
N GLU A 187 6.28 -1.54 -23.54
CA GLU A 187 6.72 -0.18 -23.91
C GLU A 187 5.82 0.94 -23.35
N PHE A 188 4.64 0.61 -22.80
CA PHE A 188 3.64 1.60 -22.34
C PHE A 188 3.69 1.89 -20.82
N ALA A 189 4.61 1.25 -20.08
CA ALA A 189 4.60 1.09 -18.63
C ALA A 189 5.17 2.28 -17.82
N SER A 190 4.59 3.47 -17.95
CA SER A 190 4.78 4.54 -16.94
C SER A 190 3.67 4.55 -15.87
N PHE A 191 2.48 4.01 -16.19
CA PHE A 191 1.25 4.33 -15.46
C PHE A 191 0.45 3.14 -14.89
N VAL A 192 0.72 1.91 -15.34
CA VAL A 192 -0.06 0.72 -14.98
C VAL A 192 0.90 -0.38 -14.49
N ILE A 193 0.77 -0.78 -13.23
CA ILE A 193 1.48 -1.94 -12.67
C ILE A 193 0.44 -2.98 -12.28
N THR A 194 0.61 -4.19 -12.80
CA THR A 194 -0.18 -5.37 -12.41
C THR A 194 0.65 -6.22 -11.46
N ILE A 195 0.10 -6.56 -10.31
CA ILE A 195 0.73 -7.50 -9.37
C ILE A 195 -0.05 -8.81 -9.43
N LYS A 196 0.63 -9.90 -9.79
CA LYS A 196 0.12 -11.26 -9.63
C LYS A 196 0.70 -11.81 -8.34
N THR A 197 -0.12 -11.92 -7.30
CA THR A 197 0.33 -12.47 -6.02
C THR A 197 0.24 -14.00 -6.09
N THR A 198 1.25 -14.72 -5.57
CA THR A 198 1.24 -16.19 -5.52
C THR A 198 1.36 -16.65 -4.08
N GLY A 199 0.54 -17.60 -3.64
CA GLY A 199 0.54 -18.13 -2.27
C GLY A 199 -0.50 -17.47 -1.36
N ASN A 200 -0.16 -17.24 -0.08
CA ASN A 200 -1.04 -16.61 0.93
C ASN A 200 -1.25 -15.10 0.70
N PHE A 201 -0.70 -14.55 -0.38
CA PHE A 201 -0.81 -13.14 -0.74
C PHE A 201 -1.99 -12.96 -1.68
N ARG A 202 -3.03 -12.24 -1.24
CA ARG A 202 -4.30 -12.03 -1.95
C ARG A 202 -4.68 -10.54 -1.94
N PRO A 203 -5.47 -10.05 -2.91
CA PRO A 203 -6.15 -10.77 -3.99
C PRO A 203 -5.23 -11.07 -5.19
N ASP A 204 -5.59 -12.08 -5.99
CA ASP A 204 -4.75 -12.63 -7.07
C ASP A 204 -4.25 -11.58 -8.09
N PHE A 205 -5.05 -10.53 -8.31
CA PHE A 205 -4.74 -9.44 -9.23
C PHE A 205 -5.02 -8.07 -8.61
N GLY A 206 -4.14 -7.12 -8.91
CA GLY A 206 -4.34 -5.69 -8.62
C GLY A 206 -3.86 -4.82 -9.76
N LEU A 207 -4.62 -3.77 -10.07
CA LEU A 207 -4.28 -2.72 -11.03
C LEU A 207 -3.96 -1.43 -10.26
N LEU A 208 -2.71 -0.99 -10.38
CA LEU A 208 -2.26 0.25 -9.78
C LEU A 208 -2.21 1.36 -10.82
N ILE A 209 -2.90 2.47 -10.55
CA ILE A 209 -2.76 3.72 -11.30
C ILE A 209 -2.26 4.80 -10.32
N ASN A 210 -1.19 5.51 -10.68
CA ASN A 210 -0.61 6.57 -9.84
C ASN A 210 -0.39 6.17 -8.36
N ARG A 211 0.16 4.97 -8.14
CA ARG A 211 0.46 4.39 -6.82
C ARG A 211 -0.77 3.90 -6.01
N SER A 212 -1.98 4.04 -6.54
CA SER A 212 -3.21 3.60 -5.87
C SER A 212 -3.76 2.34 -6.55
N CYS A 213 -4.06 1.29 -5.78
CA CYS A 213 -4.68 0.07 -6.29
C CYS A 213 -6.19 0.30 -6.47
N ILE A 214 -6.63 0.69 -7.66
CA ILE A 214 -8.02 1.12 -7.90
C ILE A 214 -8.91 0.02 -8.50
N PHE A 215 -8.31 -1.11 -8.88
CA PHE A 215 -9.04 -2.27 -9.39
C PHE A 215 -8.42 -3.60 -8.92
N ARG A 216 -9.25 -4.53 -8.42
CA ARG A 216 -8.80 -5.81 -7.81
C ARG A 216 -9.48 -7.02 -8.47
N GLY A 217 -8.79 -8.15 -8.49
CA GLY A 217 -9.24 -9.38 -9.12
C GLY A 217 -8.96 -10.62 -8.28
N GLU A 218 -9.93 -11.54 -8.22
CA GLU A 218 -9.78 -12.83 -7.52
C GLU A 218 -10.31 -13.97 -8.39
N GLU A 219 -9.53 -15.03 -8.59
CA GLU A 219 -9.85 -16.09 -9.54
C GLU A 219 -9.79 -17.47 -8.90
N LYS A 220 -10.86 -18.25 -9.10
CA LYS A 220 -10.91 -19.63 -8.62
C LYS A 220 -11.33 -20.60 -9.70
N GLN A 221 -10.77 -21.80 -9.62
CA GLN A 221 -11.17 -22.90 -10.48
C GLN A 221 -12.60 -23.36 -10.10
N PRO A 222 -13.43 -23.82 -11.05
CA PRO A 222 -14.79 -24.28 -10.77
C PRO A 222 -14.89 -25.38 -9.71
N THR A 223 -13.83 -26.18 -9.58
CA THR A 223 -13.72 -27.31 -8.65
C THR A 223 -13.22 -26.92 -7.27
N TYR A 224 -12.96 -25.63 -7.02
CA TYR A 224 -12.45 -25.16 -5.74
C TYR A 224 -13.53 -25.23 -4.66
N LEU A 225 -13.25 -25.97 -3.58
CA LEU A 225 -14.19 -26.24 -2.48
C LEU A 225 -14.03 -25.31 -1.25
N GLY A 226 -13.13 -24.33 -1.31
CA GLY A 226 -12.92 -23.38 -0.21
C GLY A 226 -13.88 -22.18 -0.27
N SER A 227 -13.45 -21.04 0.28
CA SER A 227 -14.20 -19.78 0.28
C SER A 227 -14.55 -19.29 -1.15
N SER A 228 -15.66 -18.56 -1.27
CA SER A 228 -16.04 -17.91 -2.53
C SER A 228 -15.02 -16.82 -2.89
N PRO A 229 -14.62 -16.66 -4.17
CA PRO A 229 -13.70 -15.58 -4.55
C PRO A 229 -14.28 -14.18 -4.28
N ARG A 230 -15.62 -14.05 -4.21
CA ARG A 230 -16.27 -12.80 -3.77
C ARG A 230 -16.03 -12.52 -2.29
N ASP A 231 -16.09 -13.55 -1.45
CA ASP A 231 -15.87 -13.41 -0.01
C ASP A 231 -14.39 -13.14 0.28
N ASP A 232 -13.49 -13.74 -0.49
CA ASP A 232 -12.06 -13.47 -0.46
C ASP A 232 -11.74 -12.03 -0.82
N LEU A 233 -12.32 -11.48 -1.90
CA LEU A 233 -12.18 -10.05 -2.20
C LEU A 233 -12.63 -9.17 -1.03
N ARG A 234 -13.71 -9.56 -0.34
CA ARG A 234 -14.21 -8.81 0.82
C ARG A 234 -13.26 -8.89 2.01
N GLU A 235 -12.71 -10.07 2.28
CA GLU A 235 -11.86 -10.34 3.44
C GLU A 235 -10.45 -9.78 3.26
N TYR A 236 -9.88 -9.89 2.06
CA TYR A 236 -8.53 -9.47 1.73
C TYR A 236 -8.42 -8.00 1.31
N THR A 237 -9.54 -7.29 1.21
CA THR A 237 -9.53 -5.85 0.91
C THR A 237 -9.77 -5.05 2.18
N ARG A 238 -8.79 -4.21 2.52
CA ARG A 238 -8.92 -3.17 3.55
C ARG A 238 -9.40 -1.89 2.89
N TRP A 239 -10.38 -1.21 3.48
CA TRP A 239 -10.80 0.09 2.96
C TRP A 239 -9.80 1.20 3.35
N VAL A 240 -9.13 1.79 2.37
CA VAL A 240 -8.21 2.94 2.54
C VAL A 240 -8.47 4.09 1.55
N TYR A 241 -9.52 3.97 0.74
CA TYR A 241 -9.74 4.85 -0.41
C TYR A 241 -10.54 6.11 -0.07
N ASP A 242 -10.84 6.36 1.20
CA ASP A 242 -11.66 7.51 1.63
C ASP A 242 -11.08 8.84 1.08
N PRO A 243 -11.88 9.70 0.44
CA PRO A 243 -13.36 9.70 0.42
C PRO A 243 -13.98 9.06 -0.83
N THR A 244 -13.23 8.26 -1.58
CA THR A 244 -13.71 7.62 -2.83
C THR A 244 -14.98 6.81 -2.54
N PRO A 245 -16.04 6.89 -3.36
CA PRO A 245 -17.30 6.22 -3.04
C PRO A 245 -17.22 4.68 -3.21
N TYR A 246 -16.42 4.22 -4.16
CA TYR A 246 -16.18 2.80 -4.44
C TYR A 246 -14.87 2.66 -5.22
N ILE A 247 -14.23 1.51 -5.12
CA ILE A 247 -13.29 1.04 -6.14
C ILE A 247 -13.91 -0.10 -6.92
N LEU A 248 -13.30 -0.50 -8.04
CA LEU A 248 -13.85 -1.54 -8.90
C LEU A 248 -13.06 -2.84 -8.75
N GLY A 249 -13.65 -3.93 -9.20
CA GLY A 249 -12.93 -5.20 -9.28
C GLY A 249 -13.69 -6.25 -10.05
N TYR A 250 -13.17 -7.47 -10.03
CA TYR A 250 -13.86 -8.64 -10.54
C TYR A 250 -13.54 -9.86 -9.68
N TYR A 251 -14.44 -10.84 -9.70
CA TYR A 251 -14.09 -12.21 -9.34
C TYR A 251 -14.45 -13.17 -10.47
N ALA A 252 -13.67 -14.23 -10.63
CA ALA A 252 -13.88 -15.26 -11.63
C ALA A 252 -14.04 -16.64 -11.00
N VAL A 253 -14.98 -17.42 -11.53
CA VAL A 253 -15.11 -18.86 -11.27
C VAL A 253 -15.13 -19.57 -12.63
N GLY A 254 -13.99 -20.18 -12.98
CA GLY A 254 -13.78 -20.71 -14.34
C GLY A 254 -13.97 -19.63 -15.41
N THR A 255 -14.89 -19.84 -16.34
CA THR A 255 -15.16 -18.89 -17.44
C THR A 255 -16.13 -17.77 -17.08
N LYS A 256 -16.74 -17.80 -15.88
CA LYS A 256 -17.72 -16.79 -15.46
C LYS A 256 -17.02 -15.70 -14.66
N ILE A 257 -17.04 -14.48 -15.18
CA ILE A 257 -16.46 -13.31 -14.54
C ILE A 257 -17.57 -12.38 -14.08
N THR A 258 -17.50 -11.95 -12.84
CA THR A 258 -18.42 -10.96 -12.26
C THR A 258 -17.66 -9.71 -11.89
N PHE A 259 -18.02 -8.58 -12.50
CA PHE A 259 -17.53 -7.27 -12.07
C PHE A 259 -18.26 -6.82 -10.81
N VAL A 260 -17.51 -6.16 -9.94
CA VAL A 260 -17.99 -5.71 -8.64
C VAL A 260 -17.60 -4.26 -8.37
N ALA A 261 -18.45 -3.57 -7.62
CA ALA A 261 -18.11 -2.35 -6.91
C ALA A 261 -17.81 -2.72 -5.47
N MET A 262 -16.69 -2.23 -4.95
CA MET A 262 -16.29 -2.41 -3.56
C MET A 262 -16.42 -1.08 -2.84
N GLU A 263 -17.19 -1.08 -1.75
CA GLU A 263 -17.55 0.11 -0.98
C GLU A 263 -17.06 -0.01 0.46
N ARG A 264 -16.95 1.11 1.16
CA ARG A 264 -16.74 1.13 2.61
C ARG A 264 -17.91 0.48 3.33
N HIS A 265 -17.62 -0.43 4.27
CA HIS A 265 -18.64 -0.92 5.18
C HIS A 265 -19.00 0.17 6.23
N PRO A 266 -20.30 0.39 6.57
CA PRO A 266 -20.71 1.38 7.56
C PRO A 266 -20.27 1.13 9.02
N ALA A 267 -19.64 -0.02 9.30
CA ALA A 267 -19.29 -0.46 10.66
C ALA A 267 -17.84 -0.07 10.98
N PRO A 268 -17.40 0.02 12.25
CA PRO A 268 -16.11 0.61 12.63
C PRO A 268 -14.86 -0.22 12.25
N ARG A 269 -15.00 -1.33 11.52
CA ARG A 269 -13.86 -2.05 10.94
C ARG A 269 -13.62 -1.56 9.52
N ARG A 270 -12.36 -1.52 9.09
CA ARG A 270 -11.92 -1.18 7.72
C ARG A 270 -12.36 -2.22 6.67
N SER A 271 -13.55 -2.78 6.83
CA SER A 271 -14.13 -3.83 6.02
C SER A 271 -14.82 -3.24 4.78
N VAL A 272 -14.97 -4.09 3.78
CA VAL A 272 -15.50 -3.74 2.47
C VAL A 272 -16.86 -4.39 2.25
N VAL A 273 -17.74 -3.73 1.50
CA VAL A 273 -18.96 -4.32 0.94
C VAL A 273 -18.72 -4.55 -0.54
N VAL A 274 -18.91 -5.79 -1.01
CA VAL A 274 -18.74 -6.16 -2.42
C VAL A 274 -20.11 -6.28 -3.09
N ARG A 275 -20.42 -5.38 -4.02
CA ARG A 275 -21.67 -5.39 -4.81
C ARG A 275 -21.41 -5.88 -6.22
N ASN A 276 -22.20 -6.83 -6.67
CA ASN A 276 -22.12 -7.31 -8.05
C ASN A 276 -22.71 -6.25 -8.99
N ILE A 277 -22.03 -6.01 -10.10
CA ILE A 277 -22.48 -5.10 -11.16
C ILE A 277 -23.04 -5.94 -12.31
N LEU A 278 -22.22 -6.82 -12.88
CA LEU A 278 -22.61 -7.67 -14.01
C LEU A 278 -21.75 -8.93 -14.07
N THR A 279 -22.32 -10.00 -14.61
CA THR A 279 -21.60 -11.26 -14.88
C THR A 279 -21.55 -11.50 -16.39
N THR A 280 -20.40 -11.95 -16.89
CA THR A 280 -20.19 -12.34 -18.29
C THR A 280 -19.59 -13.74 -18.33
N ASP A 281 -20.06 -14.57 -19.25
CA ASP A 281 -19.50 -15.90 -19.50
C ASP A 281 -18.59 -15.90 -20.73
N LEU A 282 -17.30 -16.14 -20.51
CA LEU A 282 -16.29 -16.18 -21.55
C LEU A 282 -16.25 -17.51 -22.32
N SER A 283 -17.05 -18.51 -21.93
CA SER A 283 -17.12 -19.80 -22.64
C SER A 283 -17.54 -19.63 -24.11
N THR A 284 -18.25 -18.55 -24.42
CA THR A 284 -18.76 -18.27 -25.77
C THR A 284 -17.99 -17.14 -26.45
N ARG A 285 -17.89 -17.18 -27.79
CA ARG A 285 -17.32 -16.10 -28.59
C ARG A 285 -18.06 -14.78 -28.38
N ARG A 286 -19.40 -14.83 -28.33
CA ARG A 286 -20.25 -13.66 -28.08
C ARG A 286 -19.94 -13.04 -26.70
N GLY A 287 -19.85 -13.87 -25.66
CA GLY A 287 -19.51 -13.43 -24.31
C GLY A 287 -18.12 -12.81 -24.22
N ARG A 288 -17.13 -13.33 -24.96
CA ARG A 288 -15.79 -12.72 -25.06
C ARG A 288 -15.81 -11.34 -25.73
N ILE A 289 -16.52 -11.18 -26.86
CA ILE A 289 -16.63 -9.88 -27.55
C ILE A 289 -17.36 -8.85 -26.67
N ASP A 290 -18.44 -9.27 -26.02
CA ASP A 290 -19.19 -8.44 -25.09
C ASP A 290 -18.31 -8.06 -23.87
N HIS A 291 -17.55 -9.00 -23.32
CA HIS A 291 -16.57 -8.73 -22.27
C HIS A 291 -15.51 -7.71 -22.70
N LEU A 292 -14.92 -7.84 -23.89
CA LEU A 292 -13.98 -6.85 -24.42
C LEU A 292 -14.60 -5.45 -24.50
N THR A 293 -15.82 -5.36 -25.02
CA THR A 293 -16.57 -4.10 -25.09
C THR A 293 -16.76 -3.49 -23.70
N LYS A 294 -17.02 -4.35 -22.70
CA LYS A 294 -17.16 -3.94 -21.31
C LYS A 294 -15.84 -3.45 -20.71
N MET A 295 -14.73 -4.13 -20.98
CA MET A 295 -13.39 -3.70 -20.53
C MET A 295 -12.99 -2.34 -21.11
N ILE A 296 -13.35 -2.08 -22.37
CA ILE A 296 -13.18 -0.78 -23.01
C ILE A 296 -13.88 0.34 -22.25
N ARG A 297 -15.13 0.12 -21.84
CA ARG A 297 -15.90 1.08 -21.03
C ARG A 297 -15.31 1.24 -19.63
N LEU A 298 -14.83 0.15 -19.03
CA LEU A 298 -14.25 0.14 -17.69
C LEU A 298 -13.02 1.06 -17.59
N VAL A 299 -12.15 1.09 -18.60
CA VAL A 299 -10.95 1.96 -18.60
C VAL A 299 -11.30 3.43 -18.39
N SER A 300 -12.31 3.93 -19.08
CA SER A 300 -12.75 5.33 -18.94
C SER A 300 -13.22 5.65 -17.51
N ILE A 301 -13.90 4.69 -16.87
CA ILE A 301 -14.33 4.79 -15.47
C ILE A 301 -13.14 4.74 -14.52
N LEU A 302 -12.16 3.86 -14.76
CA LEU A 302 -10.94 3.74 -13.96
C LEU A 302 -10.10 5.02 -14.00
N CYS A 303 -9.95 5.64 -15.17
CA CYS A 303 -9.30 6.94 -15.33
C CYS A 303 -10.05 8.06 -14.58
N SER A 304 -11.37 7.95 -14.45
CA SER A 304 -12.18 8.91 -13.68
C SER A 304 -12.07 8.68 -12.18
N LEU A 305 -12.02 7.41 -11.75
CA LEU A 305 -11.84 7.02 -10.35
C LEU A 305 -10.46 7.43 -9.81
N GLU A 306 -9.41 7.27 -10.61
CA GLU A 306 -8.05 7.69 -10.25
C GLU A 306 -7.99 9.15 -9.78
N LYS A 307 -8.74 10.04 -10.42
CA LYS A 307 -8.79 11.47 -10.08
C LYS A 307 -9.43 11.76 -8.72
N VAL A 308 -10.23 10.82 -8.21
CA VAL A 308 -10.99 10.95 -6.96
C VAL A 308 -10.28 10.23 -5.81
N VAL A 309 -9.50 9.19 -6.12
CA VAL A 309 -8.71 8.46 -5.13
C VAL A 309 -7.60 9.35 -4.55
N PRO A 310 -7.47 9.43 -3.21
CA PRO A 310 -6.46 10.28 -2.59
C PRO A 310 -5.04 9.87 -2.99
N LYS A 311 -4.20 10.86 -3.30
CA LYS A 311 -2.78 10.67 -3.63
C LYS A 311 -1.91 10.23 -2.44
N TYR A 312 -2.47 10.28 -1.23
CA TYR A 312 -1.79 9.96 0.05
C TYR A 312 -2.41 8.75 0.76
N ALA A 313 -3.10 7.86 0.03
CA ALA A 313 -3.73 6.70 0.64
C ALA A 313 -2.70 5.87 1.43
N ASP A 314 -3.00 5.69 2.72
CA ASP A 314 -2.31 4.79 3.64
C ASP A 314 -2.26 3.38 3.04
N PHE A 315 -1.11 2.72 3.19
CA PHE A 315 -0.72 1.56 2.38
C PHE A 315 -1.75 0.42 2.46
N ASP A 316 -2.21 -0.01 1.29
CA ASP A 316 -3.42 -0.78 1.03
C ASP A 316 -3.19 -2.31 0.91
N MET A 317 -2.00 -2.76 1.28
CA MET A 317 -1.69 -4.19 1.36
C MET A 317 -1.45 -4.55 2.81
N PHE A 318 -2.11 -5.62 3.26
CA PHE A 318 -1.95 -6.11 4.62
C PHE A 318 -0.46 -6.42 4.88
N PRO A 319 0.14 -5.94 5.98
CA PRO A 319 1.37 -6.53 6.46
C PRO A 319 1.10 -8.00 6.74
N ASP A 320 1.78 -8.88 6.03
CA ASP A 320 1.72 -10.30 6.35
C ASP A 320 2.45 -10.52 7.69
N TYR A 321 1.77 -11.12 8.66
CA TYR A 321 2.37 -11.51 9.93
C TYR A 321 2.86 -12.94 9.77
N LEU A 322 4.15 -13.09 9.49
CA LEU A 322 4.77 -14.42 9.51
C LEU A 322 4.86 -14.88 10.98
N GLU A 323 4.67 -16.19 11.24
CA GLU A 323 4.78 -16.81 12.59
C GLU A 323 6.10 -16.48 13.32
N SER A 324 7.12 -15.99 12.59
CA SER A 324 8.39 -15.50 13.12
C SER A 324 8.34 -14.10 13.76
N GLY A 325 7.23 -13.36 13.61
CA GLY A 325 7.05 -11.97 14.04
C GLY A 325 7.57 -10.91 13.06
N LYS A 326 7.89 -11.32 11.82
CA LYS A 326 8.28 -10.44 10.70
C LYS A 326 7.04 -9.87 10.01
N THR A 327 7.08 -8.59 9.62
CA THR A 327 6.05 -7.96 8.76
C THR A 327 6.64 -7.46 7.45
N ILE A 328 5.87 -7.51 6.37
CA ILE A 328 6.30 -7.06 5.04
C ILE A 328 5.30 -6.06 4.49
N ASP A 329 5.75 -4.84 4.21
CA ASP A 329 4.99 -3.78 3.56
C ASP A 329 5.51 -3.56 2.13
N PHE A 330 4.61 -3.40 1.18
CA PHE A 330 4.95 -3.15 -0.22
C PHE A 330 4.69 -1.69 -0.61
N PHE A 331 5.67 -1.08 -1.28
CA PHE A 331 5.64 0.28 -1.81
C PHE A 331 5.91 0.26 -3.32
N LYS A 332 5.60 1.37 -4.00
CA LYS A 332 5.80 1.52 -5.45
C LYS A 332 7.21 1.18 -5.94
N TYR A 333 8.23 1.42 -5.12
CA TYR A 333 9.65 1.20 -5.47
C TYR A 333 10.44 0.54 -4.34
N ALA A 334 9.75 0.01 -3.33
CA ALA A 334 10.42 -0.55 -2.16
C ALA A 334 9.57 -1.63 -1.51
N ILE A 335 10.23 -2.54 -0.82
CA ILE A 335 9.61 -3.48 0.10
C ILE A 335 10.22 -3.16 1.47
N ARG A 336 9.39 -2.85 2.46
CA ARG A 336 9.85 -2.68 3.85
C ARG A 336 9.58 -3.96 4.61
N LYS A 337 10.64 -4.59 5.11
CA LYS A 337 10.54 -5.77 5.97
C LYS A 337 10.87 -5.34 7.41
N THR A 338 9.94 -5.52 8.33
CA THR A 338 10.12 -5.20 9.76
C THR A 338 10.34 -6.51 10.53
N TYR A 339 11.35 -6.53 11.40
CA TYR A 339 11.68 -7.71 12.22
C TYR A 339 11.54 -7.38 13.71
N PRO A 340 11.21 -8.36 14.57
CA PRO A 340 11.15 -8.15 16.01
C PRO A 340 12.53 -7.84 16.60
N LEU A 341 12.59 -7.13 17.72
CA LEU A 341 13.83 -6.70 18.40
C LEU A 341 14.86 -7.81 18.62
N LYS A 342 14.43 -9.06 18.82
CA LYS A 342 15.30 -10.24 18.95
C LYS A 342 16.17 -10.51 17.71
N ASN A 343 15.81 -9.96 16.55
CA ASN A 343 16.51 -10.14 15.27
C ASN A 343 17.40 -8.93 14.90
N ARG A 344 17.68 -8.00 15.83
CA ARG A 344 18.46 -6.77 15.54
C ARG A 344 19.79 -7.04 14.83
N ASN A 345 20.52 -8.08 15.24
CA ASN A 345 21.81 -8.43 14.62
C ASN A 345 21.62 -8.96 13.19
N ARG A 346 20.56 -9.72 12.92
CA ARG A 346 20.20 -10.18 11.56
C ARG A 346 19.79 -9.00 10.68
N VAL A 347 19.10 -8.01 11.23
CA VAL A 347 18.74 -6.78 10.48
C VAL A 347 19.99 -5.96 10.14
N ALA A 348 20.92 -5.79 11.09
CA ALA A 348 22.18 -5.08 10.83
C ALA A 348 23.00 -5.78 9.72
N PHE A 349 23.12 -7.10 9.79
CA PHE A 349 23.78 -7.89 8.75
C PHE A 349 23.12 -7.74 7.37
N LEU A 350 21.79 -7.79 7.30
CA LEU A 350 21.06 -7.54 6.05
C LEU A 350 21.25 -6.11 5.54
N GLN A 351 21.29 -5.12 6.43
CA GLN A 351 21.56 -3.72 6.04
C GLN A 351 22.94 -3.55 5.43
N ASP A 352 23.97 -4.21 5.97
CA ASP A 352 25.32 -4.17 5.43
C ASP A 352 25.38 -4.82 4.04
N ILE A 353 24.70 -5.96 3.85
CA ILE A 353 24.56 -6.61 2.54
C ILE A 353 23.81 -5.71 1.55
N TYR A 354 22.66 -5.15 1.92
CA TYR A 354 21.89 -4.29 1.00
C TYR A 354 22.60 -2.97 0.69
N LYS A 355 23.41 -2.44 1.60
CA LYS A 355 24.24 -1.27 1.35
C LYS A 355 25.28 -1.54 0.25
N LEU A 356 25.87 -2.73 0.24
CA LEU A 356 26.76 -3.18 -0.84
C LEU A 356 26.02 -3.35 -2.18
N LEU A 357 24.75 -3.75 -2.16
CA LEU A 357 23.96 -4.02 -3.37
C LEU A 357 23.33 -2.75 -4.01
N VAL A 358 22.98 -1.73 -3.22
CA VAL A 358 22.29 -0.50 -3.70
C VAL A 358 23.14 0.34 -4.67
N GLU A 359 24.46 0.14 -4.69
CA GLU A 359 25.36 0.88 -5.56
C GLU A 359 25.20 0.52 -7.05
N ASN A 360 24.46 -0.54 -7.39
CA ASN A 360 24.37 -1.08 -8.74
C ASN A 360 22.91 -1.41 -9.15
N LYS A 361 22.48 -0.96 -10.32
CA LYS A 361 21.08 -1.08 -10.79
C LYS A 361 20.90 -2.37 -11.62
N TYR A 362 20.04 -3.30 -11.18
CA TYR A 362 19.90 -4.64 -11.79
C TYR A 362 18.47 -4.97 -12.28
N GLN A 363 18.33 -5.89 -13.24
CA GLN A 363 17.03 -6.36 -13.78
C GLN A 363 16.71 -7.81 -13.39
N ILE A 364 15.43 -8.11 -13.17
CA ILE A 364 14.95 -9.47 -12.86
C ILE A 364 14.53 -10.14 -14.18
N GLU A 365 15.44 -10.89 -14.79
CA GLU A 365 15.13 -11.78 -15.91
C GLU A 365 15.73 -13.17 -15.63
N GLY A 366 14.96 -14.24 -15.88
CA GLY A 366 15.49 -15.61 -15.85
C GLY A 366 16.36 -15.92 -17.08
N PRO A 367 17.09 -17.04 -17.08
CA PRO A 367 17.94 -17.43 -18.22
C PRO A 367 17.07 -17.72 -19.46
N LYS A 368 17.50 -17.22 -20.62
CA LYS A 368 16.79 -17.40 -21.90
C LYS A 368 17.50 -18.39 -22.83
N SER A 369 18.71 -18.83 -22.47
CA SER A 369 19.56 -19.73 -23.25
C SER A 369 20.41 -20.61 -22.35
N VAL A 370 20.96 -21.69 -22.91
CA VAL A 370 21.95 -22.55 -22.22
C VAL A 370 23.16 -21.74 -21.76
N ASP A 371 23.63 -20.82 -22.60
CA ASP A 371 24.76 -19.95 -22.26
C ASP A 371 24.43 -19.00 -21.10
N ASP A 372 23.18 -18.53 -21.00
CA ASP A 372 22.75 -17.72 -19.84
C ASP A 372 22.73 -18.57 -18.57
N VAL A 373 22.29 -19.84 -18.63
CA VAL A 373 22.36 -20.76 -17.49
C VAL A 373 23.81 -20.95 -17.05
N LYS A 374 24.72 -21.24 -17.98
CA LYS A 374 26.15 -21.42 -17.70
C LYS A 374 26.75 -20.16 -17.06
N ARG A 375 26.56 -18.99 -17.66
CA ARG A 375 27.10 -17.71 -17.15
C ARG A 375 26.53 -17.37 -15.76
N ALA A 376 25.22 -17.52 -15.58
CA ALA A 376 24.60 -17.24 -14.28
C ALA A 376 25.16 -18.12 -13.18
N VAL A 377 25.30 -19.43 -13.46
CA VAL A 377 25.86 -20.39 -12.52
C VAL A 377 27.33 -20.08 -12.20
N ILE A 378 28.14 -19.74 -13.21
CA ILE A 378 29.55 -19.34 -13.02
C ILE A 378 29.63 -18.12 -12.08
N CYS A 379 28.88 -17.04 -12.36
CA CYS A 379 28.89 -15.86 -11.49
C CYS A 379 28.43 -16.17 -10.06
N VAL A 380 27.42 -17.04 -9.88
CA VAL A 380 26.96 -17.45 -8.55
C VAL A 380 28.05 -18.24 -7.83
N LEU A 381 28.72 -19.18 -8.50
CA LEU A 381 29.79 -19.96 -7.90
C LEU A 381 31.02 -19.11 -7.54
N GLU A 382 31.39 -18.14 -8.39
CA GLU A 382 32.47 -17.19 -8.10
C GLU A 382 32.14 -16.35 -6.85
N ALA A 383 30.87 -15.95 -6.67
CA ALA A 383 30.44 -15.30 -5.43
C ALA A 383 30.53 -16.25 -4.23
N LEU A 384 30.13 -17.52 -4.38
CA LEU A 384 30.22 -18.52 -3.31
C LEU A 384 31.66 -18.87 -2.94
N GLU A 385 32.61 -18.89 -3.87
CA GLU A 385 34.04 -19.06 -3.56
C GLU A 385 34.51 -18.00 -2.56
N VAL A 386 34.05 -16.76 -2.71
CA VAL A 386 34.39 -15.67 -1.78
C VAL A 386 33.65 -15.82 -0.45
N LEU A 387 32.36 -16.16 -0.48
CA LEU A 387 31.51 -16.23 0.71
C LEU A 387 31.80 -17.44 1.59
N HIS A 388 32.30 -18.51 1.01
CA HIS A 388 32.66 -19.74 1.70
C HIS A 388 34.09 -19.68 2.28
N ILE A 389 34.76 -18.52 2.20
CA ILE A 389 35.99 -18.21 2.96
C ILE A 389 35.60 -17.74 4.37
N GLU A 390 36.48 -17.96 5.36
CA GLU A 390 36.19 -17.56 6.74
C GLU A 390 36.06 -16.03 6.93
N PRO A 391 34.99 -15.55 7.60
CA PRO A 391 33.91 -16.34 8.19
C PRO A 391 32.91 -16.85 7.15
N LYS A 392 32.66 -18.16 7.12
CA LYS A 392 31.77 -18.77 6.10
C LYS A 392 30.36 -18.20 6.16
N ILE A 393 29.90 -17.64 5.05
CA ILE A 393 28.54 -17.15 4.85
C ILE A 393 27.82 -18.09 3.89
N LEU A 394 26.74 -18.71 4.36
CA LEU A 394 25.88 -19.57 3.57
C LEU A 394 24.63 -18.81 3.15
N HIS A 395 24.24 -18.86 1.89
CA HIS A 395 23.04 -18.17 1.39
C HIS A 395 21.73 -18.90 1.75
N ARG A 396 21.72 -20.23 1.66
CA ARG A 396 20.64 -21.18 2.00
C ARG A 396 19.35 -21.13 1.15
N ASP A 397 19.10 -20.06 0.38
CA ASP A 397 17.96 -19.96 -0.57
C ASP A 397 18.44 -19.65 -2.01
N ILE A 398 19.35 -20.46 -2.56
CA ILE A 398 19.82 -20.27 -3.96
C ILE A 398 18.80 -20.88 -4.93
N ARG A 399 18.18 -20.02 -5.75
CA ARG A 399 17.15 -20.37 -6.73
C ARG A 399 16.98 -19.26 -7.77
N TRP A 400 16.39 -19.57 -8.93
CA TRP A 400 16.23 -18.59 -10.03
C TRP A 400 15.56 -17.26 -9.63
N PRO A 401 14.53 -17.22 -8.77
CA PRO A 401 13.98 -15.95 -8.27
C PRO A 401 14.99 -15.06 -7.53
N ASN A 402 16.08 -15.66 -7.05
CA ASN A 402 17.11 -15.02 -6.24
C ASN A 402 18.42 -14.82 -7.03
N VAL A 403 18.38 -14.97 -8.37
CA VAL A 403 19.51 -14.71 -9.27
C VAL A 403 19.07 -13.67 -10.30
N MET A 404 19.79 -12.55 -10.38
CA MET A 404 19.44 -11.40 -11.23
C MET A 404 20.50 -11.14 -12.29
N ARG A 405 20.07 -10.69 -13.47
CA ARG A 405 20.97 -10.31 -14.56
C ARG A 405 21.36 -8.84 -14.44
N SER A 406 22.61 -8.51 -14.74
CA SER A 406 23.03 -7.11 -14.85
C SER A 406 22.29 -6.41 -15.98
N ASN A 407 21.95 -5.14 -15.75
CA ASN A 407 21.48 -4.26 -16.82
C ASN A 407 22.65 -3.62 -17.60
N GLU A 408 23.84 -3.56 -16.99
CA GLU A 408 25.01 -2.89 -17.57
C GLU A 408 25.84 -3.83 -18.44
N ASP A 409 26.04 -5.07 -17.98
CA ASP A 409 26.68 -6.12 -18.77
C ASP A 409 25.85 -7.41 -18.72
N PRO A 410 25.14 -7.78 -19.80
CA PRO A 410 24.28 -8.97 -19.83
C PRO A 410 25.04 -10.29 -19.63
N ARG A 411 26.37 -10.29 -19.56
CA ARG A 411 27.18 -11.46 -19.16
C ARG A 411 27.22 -11.67 -17.65
N ASN A 412 26.98 -10.63 -16.86
CA ASN A 412 27.09 -10.67 -15.40
C ASN A 412 25.75 -10.98 -14.74
N TRP A 413 25.81 -11.81 -13.69
CA TRP A 413 24.68 -12.22 -12.89
C TRP A 413 25.02 -12.09 -11.40
N PHE A 414 24.01 -11.85 -10.58
CA PHE A 414 24.15 -11.56 -9.16
C PHE A 414 23.23 -12.43 -8.31
N LEU A 415 23.75 -12.93 -7.21
CA LEU A 415 22.97 -13.60 -6.18
C LEU A 415 22.36 -12.55 -5.23
N ILE A 416 21.05 -12.66 -4.97
CA ILE A 416 20.26 -11.73 -4.17
C ILE A 416 19.38 -12.48 -3.17
N ASP A 417 18.62 -11.76 -2.34
CA ASP A 417 17.67 -12.31 -1.35
C ASP A 417 18.36 -13.10 -0.21
N TRP A 418 19.33 -12.44 0.40
CA TRP A 418 20.15 -12.92 1.53
C TRP A 418 19.40 -13.10 2.85
N GLU A 419 18.07 -13.14 2.84
CA GLU A 419 17.29 -13.20 4.08
C GLU A 419 17.58 -14.43 4.89
N GLU A 420 17.73 -15.56 4.21
CA GLU A 420 18.09 -16.82 4.82
C GLU A 420 19.60 -17.00 4.93
N ALA A 421 20.42 -15.99 4.65
CA ALA A 421 21.85 -16.14 4.84
C ALA A 421 22.21 -16.32 6.32
N THR A 422 23.25 -17.11 6.59
CA THR A 422 23.75 -17.40 7.95
C THR A 422 25.26 -17.57 7.96
N GLN A 423 25.84 -17.54 9.16
CA GLN A 423 27.21 -18.00 9.40
C GLN A 423 27.19 -19.23 10.30
N GLU A 424 28.32 -19.94 10.38
CA GLU A 424 28.52 -21.01 11.36
C GLU A 424 28.54 -20.44 12.81
N PRO A 425 27.97 -21.15 13.80
CA PRO A 425 27.27 -22.44 13.70
C PRO A 425 25.85 -22.28 13.12
N THR A 426 25.50 -23.15 12.18
CA THR A 426 24.24 -23.07 11.44
C THR A 426 23.09 -23.80 12.16
N ARG A 427 21.86 -23.28 12.00
CA ARG A 427 20.63 -23.89 12.53
C ARG A 427 19.68 -24.26 11.42
N ALA A 428 18.95 -25.36 11.60
CA ALA A 428 17.93 -25.87 10.72
C ALA A 428 16.89 -24.80 10.35
N THR A 429 16.44 -24.81 9.10
CA THR A 429 15.47 -23.84 8.59
C THR A 429 14.17 -24.54 8.16
N PRO A 430 13.25 -24.83 9.09
CA PRO A 430 12.03 -25.60 8.81
C PRO A 430 11.03 -24.88 7.89
N ASN A 431 11.21 -23.56 7.70
CA ASN A 431 10.34 -22.74 6.86
C ASN A 431 10.63 -22.87 5.36
N LEU A 432 11.75 -23.50 4.98
CA LEU A 432 12.10 -23.75 3.58
C LEU A 432 11.35 -24.97 3.04
N ARG A 433 11.21 -25.04 1.71
CA ARG A 433 10.48 -26.14 1.05
C ARG A 433 11.44 -27.28 0.73
N SER A 434 11.14 -28.47 1.26
CA SER A 434 11.96 -29.69 1.06
C SER A 434 12.11 -30.13 -0.39
N ARG A 435 11.18 -29.74 -1.28
CA ARG A 435 11.27 -30.05 -2.72
C ARG A 435 12.23 -29.15 -3.51
N THR A 436 12.65 -28.02 -2.94
CA THR A 436 13.45 -27.00 -3.64
C THR A 436 14.75 -26.67 -2.94
N HIS A 437 15.10 -27.37 -1.86
CA HIS A 437 16.30 -27.14 -1.06
C HIS A 437 16.95 -28.47 -0.68
N ALA A 438 18.23 -28.42 -0.36
CA ALA A 438 18.98 -29.55 0.18
C ALA A 438 18.31 -30.09 1.46
N SER A 439 18.30 -31.41 1.66
CA SER A 439 17.74 -32.00 2.87
C SER A 439 18.52 -31.58 4.13
N GLN A 440 19.82 -31.32 3.98
CA GLN A 440 20.72 -30.88 5.05
C GLN A 440 20.34 -29.51 5.62
N VAL A 441 19.69 -28.61 4.86
CA VAL A 441 19.27 -27.29 5.38
C VAL A 441 18.24 -27.39 6.52
N PHE A 442 17.60 -28.56 6.66
CA PHE A 442 16.63 -28.88 7.72
C PHE A 442 17.27 -29.53 8.95
N VAL A 443 18.60 -29.63 8.98
CA VAL A 443 19.39 -30.19 10.09
C VAL A 443 20.35 -29.11 10.61
N ASP A 444 20.56 -29.06 11.93
CA ASP A 444 21.54 -28.17 12.54
C ASP A 444 22.97 -28.56 12.11
N GLY A 445 23.87 -27.59 11.98
CA GLY A 445 25.27 -27.85 11.62
C GLY A 445 25.51 -28.19 10.14
N HIS A 446 24.59 -27.83 9.24
CA HIS A 446 24.85 -27.89 7.81
C HIS A 446 25.92 -26.89 7.38
N GLY A 447 26.72 -27.27 6.40
CA GLY A 447 27.80 -26.46 5.83
C GLY A 447 27.45 -25.92 4.45
N THR A 448 28.50 -25.52 3.74
CA THR A 448 28.43 -24.91 2.40
C THR A 448 27.78 -25.80 1.35
N GLU A 449 27.66 -27.11 1.62
CA GLU A 449 27.02 -28.07 0.71
C GLU A 449 25.57 -27.70 0.35
N VAL A 450 24.85 -26.99 1.24
CA VAL A 450 23.46 -26.56 0.97
C VAL A 450 23.38 -25.53 -0.15
N ASP A 451 24.40 -24.66 -0.28
CA ASP A 451 24.48 -23.68 -1.35
C ASP A 451 24.88 -24.36 -2.66
N ILE A 452 25.86 -25.27 -2.62
CA ILE A 452 26.31 -26.04 -3.79
C ILE A 452 25.15 -26.87 -4.38
N TRP A 453 24.37 -27.52 -3.52
CA TRP A 453 23.14 -28.19 -3.93
C TRP A 453 22.17 -27.23 -4.63
N GLY A 454 21.99 -26.03 -4.08
CA GLY A 454 21.13 -24.99 -4.65
C GLY A 454 21.58 -24.57 -6.06
N VAL A 455 22.89 -24.44 -6.28
CA VAL A 455 23.46 -24.17 -7.60
C VAL A 455 23.19 -25.34 -8.57
N GLY A 456 23.40 -26.59 -8.15
CA GLY A 456 23.04 -27.76 -8.95
C GLY A 456 21.57 -27.78 -9.33
N ARG A 457 20.70 -27.28 -8.43
CA ARG A 457 19.27 -27.12 -8.71
C ARG A 457 18.97 -26.03 -9.74
N LEU A 458 19.74 -24.94 -9.81
CA LEU A 458 19.60 -23.93 -10.88
C LEU A 458 19.77 -24.57 -12.26
N ILE A 459 20.77 -25.43 -12.41
CA ILE A 459 21.06 -26.15 -13.65
C ILE A 459 19.92 -27.12 -13.99
N THR A 460 19.61 -28.04 -13.07
CA THR A 460 18.65 -29.14 -13.34
C THR A 460 17.20 -28.67 -13.46
N ALA A 461 16.89 -27.46 -12.98
CA ALA A 461 15.56 -26.87 -13.04
C ALA A 461 15.47 -25.66 -13.98
N ALA A 462 16.46 -25.42 -14.84
CA ALA A 462 16.49 -24.26 -15.75
C ALA A 462 15.36 -24.23 -16.78
N GLY A 463 14.65 -25.35 -17.01
CA GLY A 463 13.52 -25.42 -17.94
C GLY A 463 13.90 -25.27 -19.41
N MET A 464 15.18 -25.46 -19.75
CA MET A 464 15.68 -25.44 -21.13
C MET A 464 15.30 -26.73 -21.86
N TYR A 465 14.74 -26.62 -23.06
CA TYR A 465 14.31 -27.77 -23.88
C TYR A 465 15.49 -28.67 -24.30
N TYR A 466 16.70 -28.10 -24.40
CA TYR A 466 17.92 -28.78 -24.81
C TYR A 466 19.11 -28.36 -23.93
N LEU A 467 19.10 -28.78 -22.66
CA LEU A 467 20.29 -28.60 -21.81
C LEU A 467 21.31 -29.71 -22.15
N PRO A 468 22.59 -29.38 -22.43
CA PRO A 468 23.61 -30.39 -22.70
C PRO A 468 23.76 -31.39 -21.54
N ASP A 469 23.87 -32.69 -21.86
CA ASP A 469 23.95 -33.76 -20.86
C ASP A 469 25.13 -33.61 -19.91
N ASN A 470 26.27 -33.12 -20.41
CA ASN A 470 27.46 -32.83 -19.59
C ASN A 470 27.18 -31.73 -18.55
N LEU A 471 26.52 -30.64 -18.95
CA LEU A 471 26.12 -29.57 -18.03
C LEU A 471 25.08 -30.06 -17.01
N PHE A 472 24.09 -30.83 -17.46
CA PHE A 472 23.09 -31.44 -16.58
C PHE A 472 23.73 -32.38 -15.55
N SER A 473 24.70 -33.19 -15.98
CA SER A 473 25.46 -34.11 -15.12
C SER A 473 26.23 -33.37 -14.03
N VAL A 474 26.90 -32.25 -14.36
CA VAL A 474 27.55 -31.41 -13.34
C VAL A 474 26.53 -30.91 -12.31
N GLY A 475 25.34 -30.48 -12.74
CA GLY A 475 24.27 -30.10 -11.83
C GLY A 475 23.79 -31.24 -10.92
N GLN A 476 23.74 -32.48 -11.43
CA GLN A 476 23.42 -33.65 -10.60
C GLN A 476 24.50 -33.95 -9.56
N LYS A 477 25.78 -33.89 -9.95
CA LYS A 477 26.92 -34.09 -9.04
C LYS A 477 26.96 -33.07 -7.89
N MET A 478 26.55 -31.83 -8.13
CA MET A 478 26.38 -30.84 -7.06
C MET A 478 25.23 -31.20 -6.12
N MET A 479 24.14 -31.79 -6.64
CA MET A 479 22.96 -32.15 -5.84
C MET A 479 23.11 -33.47 -5.07
N ASP A 480 23.93 -34.40 -5.54
CA ASP A 480 24.20 -35.68 -4.87
C ASP A 480 25.40 -35.64 -3.91
N GLY A 481 26.13 -34.52 -3.89
CA GLY A 481 27.27 -34.28 -2.99
C GLY A 481 28.62 -34.79 -3.53
N SER A 482 28.68 -35.21 -4.80
CA SER A 482 29.94 -35.53 -5.49
C SER A 482 30.82 -34.29 -5.69
N ILE A 483 30.20 -33.12 -5.87
CA ILE A 483 30.86 -31.81 -5.86
C ILE A 483 30.48 -31.11 -4.55
N GLN A 484 31.47 -30.74 -3.74
CA GLN A 484 31.24 -30.26 -2.37
C GLN A 484 31.60 -28.78 -2.17
N SER A 485 32.28 -28.15 -3.13
CA SER A 485 32.70 -26.76 -3.04
C SER A 485 32.46 -25.98 -4.33
N ALA A 486 32.40 -24.65 -4.20
CA ALA A 486 32.25 -23.77 -5.36
C ALA A 486 33.45 -23.85 -6.31
N THR A 487 34.65 -24.01 -5.78
CA THR A 487 35.88 -24.20 -6.56
C THR A 487 35.83 -25.46 -7.42
N GLN A 488 35.46 -26.61 -6.84
CA GLN A 488 35.31 -27.86 -7.60
C GLN A 488 34.24 -27.73 -8.70
N ALA A 489 33.11 -27.09 -8.38
CA ALA A 489 32.05 -26.82 -9.34
C ALA A 489 32.52 -25.95 -10.52
N LEU A 490 33.32 -24.91 -10.24
CA LEU A 490 33.88 -24.04 -11.27
C LEU A 490 34.90 -24.75 -12.16
N GLU A 491 35.76 -25.57 -11.58
CA GLU A 491 36.72 -26.41 -12.33
C GLU A 491 35.98 -27.33 -13.31
N GLU A 492 34.95 -28.05 -12.84
CA GLU A 492 34.16 -28.93 -13.71
C GLU A 492 33.39 -28.16 -14.79
N LEU A 493 32.83 -26.99 -14.49
CA LEU A 493 32.10 -26.18 -15.48
C LEU A 493 33.00 -25.58 -16.55
N ARG A 494 34.18 -25.07 -16.16
CA ARG A 494 35.16 -24.50 -17.09
C ARG A 494 35.77 -25.58 -17.98
N ALA A 495 35.90 -26.81 -17.50
CA ALA A 495 36.31 -27.97 -18.31
C ALA A 495 35.26 -28.42 -19.36
N LEU A 496 34.05 -27.85 -19.35
CA LEU A 496 33.05 -28.08 -20.40
C LEU A 496 33.20 -27.13 -21.61
N GLU A 497 34.13 -26.18 -21.55
CA GLU A 497 34.43 -25.22 -22.63
C GLU A 497 35.54 -25.70 -23.59
N ASP A 498 36.19 -26.83 -23.27
CA ASP A 498 37.06 -27.63 -24.15
C ASP A 498 36.28 -28.83 -24.74
#